data_AF-A0A1I4S1Q2-F1
#
_entry.id   AF-A0A1I4S1Q2-F1
#
_cell.length_a   1.000
_cell.length_b   1.000
_cell.length_c   1.000
_cell.angle_alpha   90.00
_cell.angle_beta   90.00
_cell.angle_gamma   90.00
#
_symmetry.space_group_name_H-M   'P 1'
#
loop_
_entity.id
_entity.type
_entity.pdbx_description
1 polymer ?
#
loop_
_entity_poly.entity_id
_entity_poly.type
_entity_poly.pdbx_seq_one_letter_code
_entity_poly.pdbx_strand_id
1 'polypeptide(L)' 'MTTALEHAHQSGCTVALDVMSKDKAAIRLYERLGADCIGKVVHHHNDGLTEPAVVFGFPRSGSE' A
#
# COMPACT_ATOMS: atom_id res chain seq x y z
N MET A 1 8.63 5.77 5.78
CA MET A 1 8.07 4.55 5.13
C MET A 1 8.97 3.34 5.38
N THR A 2 10.27 3.42 5.09
CA THR A 2 11.23 2.31 5.20
C THR A 2 11.28 1.66 6.58
N THR A 3 11.35 2.44 7.67
CA THR A 3 11.40 1.90 9.05
C THR A 3 10.20 1.02 9.41
N ALA A 4 8.99 1.38 8.97
CA ALA A 4 7.79 0.59 9.26
C ALA A 4 7.77 -0.72 8.45
N LEU A 5 8.21 -0.66 7.19
CA LEU A 5 8.33 -1.85 6.33
C LEU A 5 9.39 -2.82 6.87
N GLU A 6 10.56 -2.30 7.28
CA GLU A 6 11.63 -3.09 7.90
C GLU A 6 11.16 -3.77 9.19
N HIS A 7 10.49 -3.06 10.08
CA HIS A 7 9.95 -3.63 11.30
C HIS A 7 8.90 -4.73 11.02
N ALA A 8 8.01 -4.50 10.07
CA ALA A 8 7.03 -5.50 9.65
C ALA A 8 7.71 -6.76 9.09
N HIS A 9 8.75 -6.59 8.26
CA HIS A 9 9.53 -7.70 7.73
C HIS A 9 10.24 -8.49 8.83
N GLN A 10 10.86 -7.81 9.79
CA GLN A 10 11.49 -8.45 10.97
C GLN A 10 10.47 -9.24 11.80
N SER A 11 9.22 -8.78 11.83
CA SER A 11 8.13 -9.43 12.55
C SER A 11 7.46 -10.57 11.76
N GLY A 12 7.92 -10.89 10.55
CA GLY A 12 7.30 -11.93 9.72
C GLY A 12 6.03 -11.47 8.99
N CYS A 13 5.67 -10.19 9.06
CA CYS A 13 4.45 -9.65 8.47
C CYS A 13 4.71 -9.12 7.05
N THR A 14 3.68 -9.24 6.20
CA THR A 14 3.60 -8.53 4.93
C THR A 14 2.75 -7.28 5.11
N VAL A 15 3.12 -6.19 4.45
CA VAL A 15 2.39 -4.92 4.52
C VAL A 15 1.56 -4.72 3.26
N ALA A 16 0.29 -4.37 3.44
CA ALA A 16 -0.57 -3.88 2.37
C ALA A 16 -1.14 -2.51 2.77
N LEU A 17 -1.14 -1.56 1.84
CA LEU A 17 -1.65 -0.22 2.04
C LEU A 17 -2.60 0.15 0.92
N ASP A 18 -3.77 0.67 1.25
CA ASP A 18 -4.63 1.32 0.29
C ASP A 18 -4.28 2.82 0.18
N VAL A 19 -4.41 3.36 -1.03
CA VAL A 19 -4.20 4.77 -1.32
C VAL A 19 -5.28 5.25 -2.27
N MET A 20 -5.82 6.44 -2.03
CA MET A 20 -6.84 7.00 -2.89
C MET A 20 -6.29 7.16 -4.31
N SER A 21 -7.08 6.77 -5.31
CA SER A 21 -6.65 6.72 -6.71
C SER A 21 -6.25 8.09 -7.27
N LYS A 22 -6.72 9.16 -6.62
CA LYS A 22 -6.39 10.56 -6.93
C LYS A 22 -4.99 10.97 -6.45
N ASP A 23 -4.42 10.29 -5.45
CA ASP A 23 -3.14 10.65 -4.83
C ASP A 23 -1.95 10.08 -5.61
N LYS A 24 -1.73 10.63 -6.81
CA LYS A 24 -0.68 10.18 -7.74
C LYS A 24 0.73 10.23 -7.16
N ALA A 25 1.01 11.16 -6.25
CA ALA A 25 2.32 11.26 -5.61
C ALA A 25 2.60 10.07 -4.69
N ALA A 26 1.60 9.63 -3.91
CA ALA A 26 1.72 8.48 -3.02
C ALA A 26 1.81 7.17 -3.80
N ILE A 27 1.02 7.02 -4.87
CA ILE A 27 1.12 5.88 -5.80
C ILE A 27 2.54 5.74 -6.35
N ARG A 28 3.11 6.82 -6.90
CA ARG A 28 4.49 6.82 -7.42
C ARG A 28 5.53 6.52 -6.36
N LEU A 29 5.30 6.94 -5.11
CA LEU A 29 6.17 6.60 -4.00
C LEU A 29 6.17 5.10 -3.73
N TYR A 30 5.00 4.45 -3.72
CA TYR A 30 4.89 3.02 -3.46
C TYR A 30 5.49 2.18 -4.59
N GLU A 31 5.25 2.56 -5.85
CA GLU A 31 5.89 1.95 -7.02
C GLU A 31 7.43 2.03 -6.91
N ARG A 32 7.97 3.20 -6.53
CA ARG A 32 9.42 3.38 -6.34
C ARG A 32 10.00 2.58 -5.18
N LEU A 33 9.17 2.25 -4.19
CA LEU A 33 9.55 1.39 -3.06
C LEU A 33 9.42 -0.10 -3.40
N GLY A 34 9.06 -0.46 -4.64
CA GLY A 34 8.95 -1.84 -5.11
C GLY A 34 7.65 -2.52 -4.69
N ALA A 35 6.61 -1.75 -4.38
CA ALA A 35 5.30 -2.32 -4.08
C ALA A 35 4.54 -2.71 -5.35
N ASP A 36 3.82 -3.82 -5.27
CA ASP A 36 2.96 -4.30 -6.35
C ASP A 36 1.51 -3.87 -6.11
N CYS A 37 0.83 -3.43 -7.18
CA CYS A 37 -0.61 -3.21 -7.12
C CYS A 37 -1.33 -4.56 -7.04
N ILE A 38 -1.92 -4.86 -5.89
CA ILE A 38 -2.61 -6.14 -5.62
C ILE A 38 -4.13 -6.06 -5.71
N GLY A 39 -4.70 -4.85 -5.85
CA GLY A 39 -6.14 -4.70 -5.99
C GLY A 39 -6.62 -3.26 -6.06
N LYS A 40 -7.94 -3.11 -6.26
CA LYS A 40 -8.65 -1.84 -6.19
C LYS A 40 -9.83 -1.99 -5.25
N VAL A 41 -10.09 -0.99 -4.44
CA VAL A 41 -11.19 -0.97 -3.47
C VAL A 41 -11.94 0.35 -3.55
N VAL A 42 -13.15 0.39 -3.01
CA VAL A 42 -13.91 1.63 -2.83
C VAL A 42 -13.87 1.96 -1.35
N HIS A 43 -13.33 3.13 -1.01
CA HIS A 43 -13.26 3.59 0.36
C HIS A 43 -14.54 4.37 0.70
N HIS A 44 -15.23 3.94 1.75
CA HIS A 44 -16.47 4.56 2.21
C HIS A 44 -16.18 5.52 3.36
N HIS A 45 -16.54 6.79 3.18
CA HIS A 45 -16.45 7.81 4.21
C HIS A 45 -17.73 7.84 5.05
N ASN A 46 -17.61 8.31 6.30
CA ASN A 46 -18.72 8.35 7.26
C ASN A 46 -19.89 9.27 6.85
N ASP A 47 -19.68 10.14 5.85
CA ASP A 47 -20.70 11.02 5.26
C ASP A 47 -21.42 10.37 4.07
N GLY A 48 -21.16 9.09 3.79
CA GLY A 48 -21.71 8.37 2.65
C GLY A 48 -20.99 8.63 1.33
N LEU A 49 -19.92 9.43 1.33
CA LEU A 49 -19.09 9.59 0.14
C LEU A 49 -18.24 8.34 -0.09
N THR A 50 -18.00 8.04 -1.36
CA THR A 50 -17.14 6.94 -1.77
C THR A 50 -16.02 7.45 -2.66
N GLU A 51 -14.82 6.95 -2.44
CA GLU A 51 -13.66 7.33 -3.23
C GLU A 51 -12.89 6.07 -3.66
N PRO A 52 -12.49 5.94 -4.93
CA PRO A 52 -11.77 4.76 -5.40
C PRO A 52 -10.34 4.77 -4.84
N ALA A 53 -9.86 3.62 -4.37
CA ALA A 53 -8.52 3.41 -3.88
C ALA A 53 -7.84 2.21 -4.55
N VAL A 54 -6.51 2.21 -4.54
CA VAL A 54 -5.65 1.14 -5.04
C VAL A 54 -4.90 0.56 -3.87
N VAL A 55 -4.79 -0.77 -3.79
CA VAL A 55 -4.08 -1.47 -2.74
C VAL A 55 -2.71 -1.91 -3.26
N PHE A 56 -1.66 -1.55 -2.53
CA PHE A 56 -0.28 -1.93 -2.81
C PHE A 56 0.24 -2.89 -1.75
N GLY A 57 0.81 -4.02 -2.19
CA GLY A 57 1.51 -4.98 -1.34
C GLY A 57 3.02 -4.78 -1.40
N PHE A 58 3.68 -4.75 -0.25
CA PHE A 58 5.14 -4.70 -0.17
C PHE A 58 5.66 -6.13 0.01
N PRO A 59 6.34 -6.70 -1.00
CA PRO A 59 6.88 -8.04 -0.86
C PRO A 59 7.93 -8.07 0.26
N ARG A 60 7.91 -9.13 1.07
CA ARG A 60 9.08 -9.44 1.91
C ARG A 60 10.25 -9.61 0.97
N SER A 61 11.34 -8.87 1.18
CA SER A 61 12.59 -9.08 0.46
C SER A 61 12.95 -10.56 0.59
N GLY A 62 12.81 -11.30 -0.52
CA GLY A 62 13.08 -12.73 -0.54
C GLY A 62 14.51 -12.98 -0.11
N SER A 63 14.68 -13.82 0.91
CA SER A 63 15.86 -14.67 0.99
C SER A 63 15.58 -15.81 0.03
N GLU A 64 15.97 -15.64 -1.22
CA GLU A 64 16.13 -16.72 -2.21
C GLU A 64 17.39 -16.43 -3.04
#